data_AF-A0AAD2DMT9-F1
#
_entry.id   AF-A0AAD2DMT9-F1
#
_cell.length_a   1.000
_cell.length_b   1.000
_cell.length_c   1.000
_cell.angle_alpha   90.00
_cell.angle_beta   90.00
_cell.angle_gamma   90.00
#
_symmetry.space_group_name_H-M   'P 1'
#
loop_
_entity.id
_entity.type
_entity.pdbx_description
1 polymer ?
#
loop_
_entity_poly.entity_id
_entity_poly.type
_entity_poly.pdbx_seq_one_letter_code
_entity_poly.pdbx_strand_id
1 'polypeptide(L)'
;MYYNAVFNLKGDLSISCDRCVFNGNGKILEDLVLAAQEGVFVNVDSEFDLENIVAAARISGKKVNVLLRINPDVDPQVHPYVATGNKNSKFGIRNEKLQWFLDAVKSHPQELKLVGAHCHLGSTITKVFFLKIAF
;
A
#
# COMPACT_ATOMS: atom_id res chain seq x y z
N MET A 1 13.40 -12.08 7.52
CA MET A 1 13.99 -10.93 8.24
C MET A 1 13.09 -9.69 8.32
N TYR A 2 12.10 -9.47 7.43
CA TYR A 2 11.15 -8.34 7.55
C TYR A 2 10.09 -8.50 8.65
N TYR A 3 9.76 -9.75 9.02
CA TYR A 3 8.75 -10.17 10.01
C TYR A 3 8.82 -9.44 11.38
N ASN A 4 10.03 -9.07 11.80
CA ASN A 4 10.28 -8.55 13.15
C ASN A 4 10.46 -7.03 13.22
N ALA A 5 10.64 -6.33 12.10
CA ALA A 5 11.09 -4.93 12.18
C ALA A 5 9.97 -3.96 12.58
N VAL A 6 8.74 -4.16 12.12
CA VAL A 6 7.64 -3.22 12.44
C VAL A 6 7.01 -3.52 13.80
N PHE A 7 6.92 -4.81 14.18
CA PHE A 7 6.23 -5.21 15.41
C PHE A 7 7.13 -5.31 16.65
N ASN A 8 8.44 -5.62 16.53
CA ASN A 8 9.34 -5.52 17.70
C ASN A 8 9.56 -4.08 18.17
N LEU A 9 9.35 -3.07 17.31
CA LEU A 9 9.40 -1.66 17.73
C LEU A 9 8.28 -1.29 18.71
N LYS A 10 7.23 -2.11 18.86
CA LYS A 10 6.21 -1.91 19.89
C LYS A 10 6.77 -2.01 21.30
N GLY A 11 7.72 -2.92 21.53
CA GLY A 11 8.32 -3.13 22.85
C GLY A 11 9.15 -1.93 23.30
N ASP A 12 9.87 -1.30 22.38
CA ASP A 12 10.87 -0.28 22.70
C ASP A 12 10.41 1.17 22.46
N LEU A 13 9.41 1.43 21.60
CA LEU A 13 9.06 2.80 21.17
C LEU A 13 7.60 3.23 21.41
N SER A 14 6.75 2.40 22.03
CA SER A 14 5.35 2.74 22.34
C SER A 14 4.57 3.37 21.16
N ILE A 15 4.74 2.82 19.96
CA ILE A 15 4.06 3.30 18.75
C ILE A 15 2.67 2.66 18.65
N SER A 16 1.64 3.50 18.55
CA SER A 16 0.26 3.07 18.34
C SER A 16 0.04 2.61 16.89
N CYS A 17 -0.57 1.44 16.71
CA CYS A 17 -0.75 0.80 15.41
C CYS A 17 -1.68 1.54 14.45
N ASP A 18 -2.61 2.32 14.98
CA ASP A 18 -3.46 3.24 14.21
C ASP A 18 -2.68 4.40 13.58
N ARG A 19 -1.36 4.46 13.77
CA ARG A 19 -0.44 5.39 13.08
C ARG A 19 0.59 4.67 12.21
N CYS A 20 0.50 3.35 12.06
CA CYS A 20 1.41 2.55 11.27
C CYS A 20 0.83 2.24 9.89
N VAL A 21 1.68 2.26 8.85
CA VAL A 21 1.34 1.81 7.50
C VAL A 21 2.27 0.69 7.07
N PHE A 22 1.72 -0.48 6.76
CA PHE A 22 2.46 -1.63 6.24
C PHE A 22 2.55 -1.59 4.72
N ASN A 23 3.78 -1.38 4.24
CA ASN A 23 4.14 -1.31 2.82
C ASN A 23 4.87 -2.59 2.35
N GLY A 24 4.83 -2.86 1.04
CA GLY A 24 5.65 -3.90 0.40
C GLY A 24 4.94 -4.61 -0.75
N ASN A 25 5.70 -5.15 -1.70
CA ASN A 25 5.18 -5.84 -2.90
C ASN A 25 5.18 -7.37 -2.80
N GLY A 26 5.32 -7.92 -1.59
CA GLY A 26 5.43 -9.36 -1.34
C GLY A 26 5.09 -9.68 0.11
N LYS A 27 4.03 -9.06 0.62
CA LYS A 27 3.56 -9.27 2.00
C LYS A 27 3.03 -10.71 2.09
N ILE A 28 3.58 -11.46 3.04
CA ILE A 28 3.15 -12.84 3.29
C ILE A 28 1.91 -12.83 4.17
N LEU A 29 1.12 -13.90 4.07
CA LEU A 29 -0.19 -13.99 4.71
C LEU A 29 -0.08 -13.84 6.23
N GLU A 30 0.93 -14.43 6.85
CA GLU A 30 1.10 -14.43 8.31
C GLU A 30 1.39 -13.01 8.84
N ASP A 31 2.20 -12.23 8.12
CA ASP A 31 2.46 -10.81 8.43
C ASP A 31 1.19 -9.97 8.28
N LEU A 32 0.36 -10.27 7.27
CA LEU A 32 -0.90 -9.58 7.03
C LEU A 32 -1.95 -9.90 8.09
N VAL A 33 -2.01 -11.15 8.58
CA VAL A 33 -2.89 -11.54 9.69
C VAL A 33 -2.53 -10.73 10.93
N LEU A 34 -1.24 -10.61 11.25
CA LEU A 34 -0.78 -9.80 12.37
C LEU A 34 -1.14 -8.32 12.17
N ALA A 35 -0.89 -7.75 10.98
CA ALA A 35 -1.26 -6.38 10.68
C ALA A 35 -2.77 -6.11 10.83
N ALA A 36 -3.62 -7.05 10.39
CA ALA A 36 -5.06 -6.98 10.56
C ALA A 36 -5.47 -7.05 12.04
N GLN A 37 -4.89 -7.97 12.82
CA GLN A 37 -5.12 -8.10 14.25
C GLN A 37 -4.78 -6.82 15.02
N GLU A 38 -3.71 -6.15 14.62
CA GLU A 38 -3.20 -4.96 15.28
C GLU A 38 -3.82 -3.65 14.77
N GLY A 39 -4.65 -3.70 13.73
CA GLY A 39 -5.32 -2.51 13.17
C GLY A 39 -4.39 -1.58 12.41
N VAL A 40 -3.28 -2.10 11.87
CA VAL A 40 -2.32 -1.35 11.04
C VAL A 40 -2.94 -1.07 9.67
N PHE A 41 -2.69 0.12 9.11
CA PHE A 41 -3.09 0.42 7.73
C PHE A 41 -2.24 -0.39 6.75
N VAL A 42 -2.84 -0.95 5.70
CA VAL A 42 -2.12 -1.80 4.74
C VAL A 42 -2.21 -1.21 3.34
N ASN A 43 -1.06 -1.02 2.70
CA ASN A 43 -1.02 -0.61 1.30
C ASN A 43 -1.19 -1.81 0.37
N VAL A 44 -2.15 -1.71 -0.54
CA VAL A 44 -2.37 -2.68 -1.63
C VAL A 44 -1.45 -2.34 -2.78
N ASP A 45 -0.57 -3.26 -3.13
CA ASP A 45 0.47 -3.07 -4.16
C ASP A 45 0.18 -3.84 -5.45
N SER A 46 -0.57 -4.95 -5.37
CA SER A 46 -0.90 -5.82 -6.50
C SER A 46 -2.19 -6.63 -6.27
N GLU A 47 -2.62 -7.38 -7.28
CA GLU A 47 -3.83 -8.25 -7.21
C GLU A 47 -3.63 -9.38 -6.20
N PHE A 48 -2.49 -10.08 -6.26
CA PHE A 48 -2.08 -11.09 -5.29
C PHE A 48 -2.07 -10.55 -3.85
N ASP A 49 -1.60 -9.32 -3.69
CA ASP A 49 -1.54 -8.65 -2.40
C ASP A 49 -2.95 -8.35 -1.86
N LEU A 50 -3.87 -7.90 -2.70
CA LEU A 50 -5.28 -7.71 -2.34
C LEU A 50 -5.92 -9.03 -1.88
N GLU A 51 -5.70 -10.12 -2.61
CA GLU A 51 -6.21 -11.46 -2.25
C GLU A 51 -5.70 -11.92 -0.88
N ASN A 52 -4.40 -11.76 -0.61
CA ASN A 52 -3.83 -12.10 0.69
C ASN A 52 -4.37 -11.21 1.81
N ILE A 53 -4.63 -9.93 1.57
CA ILE A 53 -5.21 -9.04 2.58
C ILE A 53 -6.65 -9.47 2.91
N VAL A 54 -7.44 -9.85 1.90
CA VAL A 54 -8.79 -10.40 2.12
C VAL A 54 -8.71 -11.70 2.93
N ALA A 55 -7.79 -12.61 2.59
CA ALA A 55 -7.58 -13.84 3.36
C ALA A 55 -7.18 -13.54 4.81
N ALA A 56 -6.27 -12.60 5.03
CA ALA A 56 -5.85 -12.18 6.36
C ALA A 56 -6.98 -11.56 7.18
N ALA A 57 -7.84 -10.75 6.56
CA ALA A 57 -9.03 -10.19 7.20
C ALA A 57 -9.98 -11.29 7.69
N ARG A 58 -10.20 -12.33 6.86
CA ARG A 58 -11.04 -13.49 7.20
C ARG A 58 -10.44 -14.31 8.35
N ILE A 59 -9.14 -14.60 8.29
CA ILE A 59 -8.43 -15.37 9.33
C ILE A 59 -8.42 -14.62 10.66
N SER A 60 -8.19 -13.31 10.64
CA SER A 60 -8.16 -12.48 11.85
C SER A 60 -9.54 -12.12 12.39
N GLY A 61 -10.60 -12.29 11.58
CA GLY A 61 -11.94 -11.81 11.90
C GLY A 61 -12.04 -10.29 12.01
N LYS A 62 -11.06 -9.54 11.47
CA LYS A 62 -11.01 -8.07 11.53
C LYS A 62 -11.01 -7.46 10.13
N LYS A 63 -11.74 -6.35 9.99
CA LYS A 63 -11.72 -5.53 8.77
C LYS A 63 -10.38 -4.78 8.67
N VAL A 64 -9.75 -4.84 7.50
CA VAL A 64 -8.46 -4.19 7.24
C VAL A 64 -8.66 -2.82 6.60
N ASN A 65 -8.04 -1.80 7.17
CA ASN A 65 -8.00 -0.47 6.56
C ASN A 65 -6.93 -0.44 5.47
N VAL A 66 -7.34 -0.24 4.23
CA VAL A 66 -6.45 -0.33 3.06
C VAL A 66 -6.30 1.01 2.34
N LEU A 67 -5.11 1.25 1.80
CA LEU A 67 -4.86 2.29 0.81
C LEU A 67 -4.37 1.67 -0.48
N LEU A 68 -4.80 2.19 -1.63
CA LEU A 68 -4.28 1.75 -2.92
C LEU A 68 -2.96 2.47 -3.22
N ARG A 69 -1.87 1.73 -3.45
CA ARG A 69 -0.61 2.34 -3.90
C ARG A 69 -0.69 2.58 -5.40
N ILE A 70 -0.84 3.82 -5.82
CA ILE A 70 -1.02 4.20 -7.23
C ILE A 70 0.27 4.80 -7.76
N ASN A 71 0.65 4.37 -8.96
CA ASN A 71 1.71 5.02 -9.74
C ASN A 71 1.07 6.17 -10.53
N PRO A 72 1.39 7.44 -10.22
CA PRO A 72 0.80 8.58 -10.91
C PRO A 72 1.26 8.59 -12.36
N ASP A 73 0.36 9.06 -13.22
CA ASP A 73 0.66 9.28 -14.62
C ASP A 73 1.47 10.58 -14.74
N VAL A 74 2.79 10.43 -14.90
CA VAL A 74 3.71 11.56 -14.98
C VAL A 74 4.25 11.61 -16.41
N ASP A 75 4.09 12.75 -17.06
CA ASP A 75 4.55 12.95 -18.44
C ASP A 75 6.06 12.65 -18.55
N PRO A 76 6.46 11.64 -19.35
CA PRO A 76 7.87 11.28 -19.53
C PRO A 76 8.70 12.40 -20.19
N GLN A 77 8.09 13.31 -20.94
CA GLN A 77 8.77 14.46 -21.55
C GLN A 77 9.13 15.52 -20.49
N VAL A 78 8.29 15.65 -19.46
CA VAL A 78 8.52 16.59 -18.36
C VAL A 78 9.44 15.95 -17.30
N HIS A 79 9.27 14.65 -17.03
CA HIS A 79 9.99 13.94 -15.98
C HIS A 79 10.37 12.50 -16.38
N PRO A 80 11.41 12.33 -17.21
CA PRO A 80 11.78 11.02 -17.75
C PRO A 80 12.14 10.00 -16.66
N TYR A 81 12.74 10.42 -15.55
CA TYR A 81 13.13 9.49 -14.48
C TYR A 81 11.96 8.92 -13.69
N VAL A 82 10.95 9.74 -13.35
CA VAL A 82 9.76 9.29 -12.61
C VAL A 82 8.89 8.42 -13.51
N ALA A 83 8.69 8.83 -14.77
CA ALA A 83 7.91 8.06 -15.73
C ALA A 83 8.55 6.70 -16.07
N THR A 84 9.86 6.67 -16.33
CA THR A 84 10.58 5.41 -16.60
C THR A 84 10.64 4.52 -15.36
N GLY A 85 10.80 5.12 -14.18
CA GLY A 85 10.74 4.42 -12.90
C GLY A 85 9.39 3.75 -12.67
N ASN A 86 8.29 4.49 -12.85
CA ASN A 86 6.93 3.97 -12.69
C ASN A 86 6.60 2.86 -13.70
N LYS A 87 7.03 3.01 -14.95
CA LYS A 87 6.75 2.02 -16.02
C LYS A 87 7.44 0.68 -15.79
N ASN A 88 8.67 0.70 -15.26
CA ASN A 88 9.45 -0.51 -14.98
C ASN A 88 9.35 -0.97 -13.52
N SER A 89 8.53 -0.29 -12.70
CA SER A 89 8.39 -0.57 -11.28
C SER A 89 7.61 -1.87 -11.07
N LYS A 90 8.15 -2.73 -10.21
CA LYS A 90 7.43 -3.88 -9.64
C LYS A 90 6.45 -3.49 -8.51
N PHE A 91 6.38 -2.20 -8.20
CA PHE A 91 5.59 -1.63 -7.12
C PHE A 91 4.42 -0.83 -7.66
N GLY A 92 3.29 -0.93 -6.96
CA GLY A 92 2.13 -0.08 -7.16
C GLY A 92 1.25 -0.46 -8.35
N ILE A 93 0.06 0.11 -8.35
CA ILE A 93 -1.01 -0.11 -9.30
C ILE A 93 -0.89 0.94 -10.39
N ARG A 94 -0.84 0.49 -11.64
CA ARG A 94 -0.91 1.39 -12.79
C ARG A 94 -2.31 1.97 -12.92
N ASN A 95 -2.42 3.21 -13.37
CA ASN A 95 -3.68 3.95 -13.41
C ASN A 95 -4.78 3.22 -14.21
N GLU A 96 -4.42 2.46 -15.25
CA GLU A 96 -5.38 1.71 -16.08
C GLU A 96 -6.06 0.57 -15.31
N LYS A 97 -5.42 0.04 -14.26
CA LYS A 97 -5.99 -1.01 -13.40
C LYS A 97 -6.77 -0.46 -12.21
N LEU A 98 -6.75 0.85 -11.98
CA LEU A 98 -7.33 1.44 -10.77
C LEU A 98 -8.82 1.08 -10.60
N GLN A 99 -9.59 1.12 -11.69
CA GLN A 99 -11.01 0.79 -11.64
C GLN A 99 -11.25 -0.65 -11.16
N TRP A 100 -10.47 -1.61 -11.65
CA TRP A 100 -10.54 -3.01 -11.21
C TRP A 100 -10.29 -3.14 -9.71
N PHE A 101 -9.29 -2.43 -9.16
CA PHE A 101 -9.00 -2.45 -7.73
C PHE A 101 -10.12 -1.82 -6.91
N LEU A 102 -10.70 -0.72 -7.38
CA LEU A 102 -11.84 -0.09 -6.70
C LEU A 102 -13.04 -1.04 -6.64
N ASP A 103 -13.33 -1.76 -7.73
CA ASP A 103 -14.42 -2.72 -7.78
C ASP A 103 -14.13 -3.97 -6.93
N ALA A 104 -12.90 -4.46 -6.95
CA ALA A 104 -12.45 -5.56 -6.09
C ALA A 104 -12.50 -5.22 -4.59
N VAL A 105 -12.15 -3.98 -4.21
CA VAL A 105 -12.29 -3.56 -2.80
C VAL A 105 -13.76 -3.43 -2.42
N LYS A 106 -14.61 -2.90 -3.31
CA LYS A 106 -16.06 -2.79 -3.09
C LYS A 106 -16.75 -4.16 -2.96
N SER A 107 -16.25 -5.20 -3.62
CA SER A 107 -16.82 -6.55 -3.53
C SER A 107 -16.50 -7.28 -2.21
N HIS A 108 -15.61 -6.73 -1.38
CA HIS A 108 -15.22 -7.28 -0.07
C HIS A 108 -15.51 -6.32 1.10
N PRO A 109 -16.78 -5.87 1.28
CA PRO A 109 -17.11 -4.82 2.25
C PRO A 109 -17.00 -5.26 3.71
N GLN A 110 -16.95 -6.58 3.98
CA GLN A 110 -16.78 -7.12 5.34
C GLN A 110 -15.30 -7.22 5.74
N GLU A 111 -14.44 -7.50 4.77
CA GLU A 111 -13.01 -7.68 4.95
C GLU A 111 -12.23 -6.38 4.83
N LEU A 112 -12.64 -5.45 3.95
CA LEU A 112 -11.86 -4.28 3.59
C LEU A 112 -12.57 -2.96 3.87
N LYS A 113 -11.79 -1.95 4.25
CA LYS A 113 -12.21 -0.54 4.26
C LYS A 113 -11.18 0.30 3.50
N LEU A 114 -11.56 0.80 2.33
CA LEU A 114 -10.74 1.77 1.60
C LEU A 114 -10.70 3.10 2.36
N VAL A 115 -9.53 3.51 2.82
CA VAL A 115 -9.35 4.74 3.61
C VAL A 115 -8.49 5.81 2.91
N GLY A 116 -7.88 5.49 1.77
CA GLY A 116 -7.11 6.47 1.02
C GLY A 116 -6.34 5.89 -0.16
N ALA A 117 -5.43 6.71 -0.69
CA ALA A 117 -4.48 6.34 -1.72
C ALA A 117 -3.06 6.67 -1.24
N HIS A 118 -2.08 5.96 -1.77
CA HIS A 118 -0.67 6.15 -1.48
C HIS A 118 0.12 6.28 -2.77
N CYS A 119 1.09 7.19 -2.81
CA CYS A 119 2.03 7.33 -3.91
C CYS A 119 3.44 7.46 -3.35
N HIS A 120 4.41 6.84 -4.02
CA HIS A 120 5.81 7.03 -3.73
C HIS A 120 6.54 7.51 -5.00
N LEU A 121 7.05 8.74 -4.97
CA LEU A 121 7.66 9.41 -6.12
C LEU A 121 9.16 9.12 -6.27
N GLY A 122 9.75 8.30 -5.40
CA GLY A 122 11.17 8.00 -5.34
C GLY A 122 11.91 8.77 -4.25
N SER A 123 13.22 8.57 -4.20
CA SER A 123 14.12 9.18 -3.21
C SER A 123 14.83 10.41 -3.79
N THR A 124 15.36 11.26 -2.90
CA THR A 124 16.26 12.38 -3.28
C THR A 124 15.59 13.44 -4.17
N ILE A 125 14.31 13.72 -3.92
CA ILE A 125 13.58 14.78 -4.61
C ILE A 125 14.10 16.15 -4.14
N THR A 126 14.72 16.91 -5.05
CA THR A 126 15.28 18.25 -4.75
C THR A 126 14.38 19.41 -5.19
N LYS A 127 13.27 19.12 -5.87
CA LYS A 127 12.33 20.12 -6.39
C LYS A 127 10.91 19.84 -5.92
N VAL A 128 10.23 20.84 -5.36
CA VAL A 128 8.89 20.67 -4.77
C VAL A 128 7.81 20.43 -5.83
N PHE A 129 8.05 20.82 -7.09
CA PHE A 129 7.07 20.71 -8.18
C PHE A 129 6.61 19.26 -8.45
N PHE A 130 7.42 18.24 -8.13
CA PHE A 130 7.02 16.83 -8.26
C PHE A 130 5.79 16.47 -7.41
N LEU A 131 5.57 17.17 -6.29
CA LEU A 131 4.41 16.95 -5.42
C LEU A 131 3.11 17.51 -6.01
N LYS A 132 3.18 18.53 -6.88
CA LYS A 132 2.02 19.17 -7.53
C LYS A 132 1.46 18.38 -8.72
N ILE A 133 2.18 17.36 -9.18
CA ILE A 133 1.77 16.54 -10.33
C ILE A 133 1.12 15.24 -9.86
N ALA A 134 1.44 14.80 -8.63
CA ALA A 134 0.87 13.61 -8.03
C ALA A 134 -0.53 13.82 -7.43
N PHE A 135 -0.93 15.08 -7.20
CA PHE A 135 -2.17 15.51 -6.57
C PHE A 135 -2.67 16.79 -7.24
#